data_AF-A0A9D0L5L2-F1
#
_entry.id   AF-A0A9D0L5L2-F1
#
_cell.length_a   1.000
_cell.length_b   1.000
_cell.length_c   1.000
_cell.angle_alpha   90.00
_cell.angle_beta   90.00
_cell.angle_gamma   90.00
#
_symmetry.space_group_name_H-M   'P 1'
#
loop_
_entity.id
_entity.type
_entity.pdbx_description
1 polymer ?
#
loop_
_entity_poly.entity_id
_entity_poly.type
_entity_poly.pdbx_seq_one_letter_code
_entity_poly.pdbx_strand_id
1 'polypeptide(L)'
;MSHLQFSNVLFLCVANSARSQMAEGLARSLFAAASQRPVRVMSAGTNPARVNPYAIQVMAEIGIDLSKHTAKSVTSIDAADIDLVITLCHDEVCPTTLRDIPQLHWPVADPQHPQQQLSDDERLSHFRNTRDQLRSRISVLAALHDIPAGPDAQEFHASVRVPDLPAAARFYSWLLGIAPKEWTHRYVTFVSKKLRTNFVLLVSDGKQLHHDTLYHLGIGVSSRDEVIAAYQRALAAGWPIHKPARTTWRGTPLHELWLKDPGDNLIEIYARLTAAELAEIPADKEPVFL
;
A
#
# COMPACT_ATOMS: atom_id res chain seq x y z
N MET A 1 -5.24 -8.34 11.17
CA MET A 1 -6.60 -7.88 10.83
C MET A 1 -7.01 -8.58 9.55
N SER A 2 -7.73 -9.69 9.70
CA SER A 2 -8.28 -10.50 8.62
C SER A 2 -9.54 -9.81 8.09
N HIS A 3 -9.46 -9.28 6.86
CA HIS A 3 -10.52 -8.66 6.06
C HIS A 3 -11.00 -7.27 6.52
N LEU A 4 -11.00 -6.30 5.60
CA LEU A 4 -11.58 -4.95 5.76
C LEU A 4 -13.10 -5.05 5.62
N GLN A 5 -13.76 -5.75 6.54
CA GLN A 5 -15.22 -5.87 6.56
C GLN A 5 -15.82 -4.85 7.53
N PHE A 6 -16.76 -4.04 7.04
CA PHE A 6 -17.49 -3.05 7.83
C PHE A 6 -18.89 -2.85 7.27
N SER A 7 -19.88 -2.62 8.12
CA SER A 7 -21.24 -2.29 7.66
C SER A 7 -21.43 -0.79 7.56
N ASN A 8 -20.71 -0.01 8.37
CA ASN A 8 -20.88 1.44 8.47
C ASN A 8 -19.54 2.16 8.39
N VAL A 9 -19.41 3.07 7.42
CA VAL A 9 -18.20 3.88 7.23
C VAL A 9 -18.52 5.37 7.35
N LEU A 10 -17.69 6.08 8.12
CA LEU A 10 -17.77 7.53 8.31
C LEU A 10 -16.58 8.24 7.66
N PHE A 11 -16.84 9.12 6.69
CA PHE A 11 -15.87 10.07 6.16
C PHE A 11 -15.89 11.38 6.98
N LEU A 12 -14.80 11.65 7.69
CA LEU A 12 -14.66 12.83 8.54
C LEU A 12 -13.75 13.87 7.87
N CYS A 13 -14.24 15.11 7.79
CA CYS A 13 -13.43 16.28 7.44
C CYS A 13 -13.90 17.47 8.31
N VAL A 14 -13.09 18.51 8.50
CA VAL A 14 -13.45 19.63 9.40
C VAL A 14 -14.83 20.22 9.12
N ALA A 15 -15.06 20.69 7.89
CA ALA A 15 -16.26 21.45 7.55
C ALA A 15 -17.45 20.65 7.02
N ASN A 16 -17.27 19.36 6.73
CA ASN A 16 -18.23 18.53 5.98
C ASN A 16 -18.83 19.21 4.73
N SER A 17 -18.02 20.03 4.05
CA SER A 17 -18.46 20.90 2.97
C SER A 17 -18.07 20.38 1.58
N ALA A 18 -16.84 19.88 1.42
CA ALA A 18 -16.30 19.45 0.13
C ALA A 18 -15.81 18.00 0.15
N ARG A 19 -14.63 17.74 0.74
CA ARG A 19 -13.94 16.44 0.70
C ARG A 19 -14.81 15.27 1.18
N SER A 20 -15.37 15.36 2.39
CA SER A 20 -16.19 14.26 2.93
C SER A 20 -17.54 14.11 2.25
N GLN A 21 -18.08 15.17 1.64
CA GLN A 21 -19.31 15.11 0.82
C GLN A 21 -19.06 14.37 -0.50
N MET A 22 -17.97 14.71 -1.21
CA MET A 22 -17.55 14.00 -2.41
C MET A 22 -17.22 12.53 -2.09
N ALA A 23 -16.52 12.28 -0.98
CA ALA A 23 -16.21 10.94 -0.53
C ALA A 23 -17.47 10.11 -0.23
N GLU A 24 -18.47 10.67 0.47
CA GLU A 24 -19.75 10.01 0.71
C GLU A 24 -20.46 9.64 -0.60
N GLY A 25 -20.56 10.57 -1.55
CA GLY A 25 -21.20 10.32 -2.84
C GLY A 25 -20.49 9.24 -3.67
N LEU A 26 -19.15 9.32 -3.77
CA LEU A 26 -18.33 8.33 -4.47
C LEU A 26 -18.47 6.94 -3.82
N ALA A 27 -18.37 6.86 -2.50
CA ALA A 27 -18.45 5.60 -1.77
C ALA A 27 -19.81 4.95 -1.90
N ARG A 28 -20.92 5.70 -1.81
CA ARG A 28 -22.26 5.15 -2.04
C ARG A 28 -22.37 4.47 -3.41
N SER A 29 -21.85 5.12 -4.45
CA SER A 29 -21.86 4.58 -5.82
C SER A 29 -20.95 3.35 -5.96
N LEU A 30 -19.70 3.45 -5.50
CA LEU A 30 -18.69 2.41 -5.67
C LEU A 30 -18.97 1.16 -4.84
N PHE A 31 -19.42 1.29 -3.59
CA PHE A 31 -19.82 0.12 -2.79
C PHE A 31 -21.06 -0.54 -3.36
N ALA A 32 -22.05 0.21 -3.85
CA ALA A 32 -23.23 -0.39 -4.49
C ALA A 32 -22.86 -1.21 -5.75
N ALA A 33 -21.79 -0.83 -6.46
CA ALA A 33 -21.32 -1.55 -7.65
C ALA A 33 -20.41 -2.75 -7.34
N ALA A 34 -19.57 -2.66 -6.30
CA ALA A 34 -18.50 -3.63 -6.03
C ALA A 34 -18.78 -4.57 -4.85
N SER A 35 -19.57 -4.12 -3.87
CA SER A 35 -19.84 -4.85 -2.63
C SER A 35 -21.04 -5.78 -2.78
N GLN A 36 -20.91 -7.01 -2.30
CA GLN A 36 -22.04 -7.96 -2.21
C GLN A 36 -22.94 -7.64 -1.01
N ARG A 37 -22.47 -6.79 -0.09
CA ARG A 37 -23.18 -6.40 1.11
C ARG A 37 -23.49 -4.90 1.09
N PRO A 38 -24.66 -4.49 1.63
CA PRO A 38 -24.96 -3.07 1.77
C PRO A 38 -23.99 -2.43 2.77
N VAL A 39 -23.39 -1.33 2.37
CA VAL A 39 -22.54 -0.49 3.23
C VAL A 39 -23.26 0.83 3.48
N ARG A 40 -23.51 1.15 4.76
CA ARG A 40 -24.00 2.46 5.16
C ARG A 40 -22.85 3.46 5.14
N VAL A 41 -22.87 4.32 4.15
CA VAL A 41 -21.88 5.40 4.01
C VAL A 41 -22.41 6.67 4.68
N MET A 42 -21.55 7.33 5.45
CA MET A 42 -21.84 8.60 6.10
C MET A 42 -20.66 9.55 5.95
N SER A 43 -20.92 10.85 5.97
CA SER A 43 -19.91 11.88 6.24
C SER A 43 -20.31 12.76 7.42
N ALA A 44 -19.35 13.43 8.04
CA ALA A 44 -19.59 14.48 9.04
C ALA A 44 -18.39 15.43 9.12
N GLY A 45 -18.53 16.43 9.98
CA GLY A 45 -17.42 17.31 10.32
C GLY A 45 -17.47 17.83 11.74
N THR A 46 -16.31 18.23 12.23
CA THR A 46 -16.11 18.80 13.56
C THR A 46 -16.65 20.24 13.66
N ASN A 47 -16.65 21.00 12.56
CA ASN A 47 -17.23 22.33 12.46
C ASN A 47 -18.00 22.51 11.13
N PRO A 48 -19.21 21.93 10.99
CA PRO A 48 -19.93 21.86 9.73
C PRO A 48 -20.26 23.23 9.12
N ALA A 49 -20.08 23.33 7.81
CA ALA A 49 -20.46 24.49 6.99
C ALA A 49 -21.38 24.07 5.84
N ARG A 50 -21.89 25.00 5.02
CA ARG A 50 -22.73 24.62 3.88
C ARG A 50 -21.97 23.71 2.90
N VAL A 51 -22.68 22.73 2.31
CA VAL A 51 -22.13 21.90 1.22
C VAL A 51 -21.64 22.79 0.08
N ASN A 52 -20.43 22.54 -0.39
CA ASN A 52 -19.77 23.40 -1.36
C ASN A 52 -20.41 23.28 -2.75
N PRO A 53 -20.81 24.39 -3.40
CA PRO A 53 -21.38 24.35 -4.74
C PRO A 53 -20.46 23.71 -5.79
N TYR A 54 -19.14 23.92 -5.71
CA TYR A 54 -18.18 23.31 -6.62
C TYR A 54 -18.08 21.79 -6.42
N ALA A 55 -18.23 21.29 -5.19
CA ALA A 55 -18.31 19.85 -4.92
C ALA A 55 -19.57 19.25 -5.58
N ILE A 56 -20.72 19.92 -5.48
CA ILE A 56 -21.95 19.49 -6.14
C ILE A 56 -21.74 19.46 -7.66
N GLN A 57 -21.13 20.52 -8.22
CA GLN A 57 -20.89 20.63 -9.66
C GLN A 57 -19.98 19.53 -10.20
N VAL A 58 -18.78 19.32 -9.62
CA VAL A 58 -17.83 18.31 -10.13
C VAL A 58 -18.30 16.87 -9.93
N MET A 59 -19.20 16.63 -8.97
CA MET A 59 -19.81 15.32 -8.77
C MET A 59 -20.94 15.07 -9.77
N ALA A 60 -21.73 16.11 -10.09
CA ALA A 60 -22.75 16.03 -11.14
C ALA A 60 -22.14 15.72 -12.51
N GLU A 61 -20.92 16.21 -12.81
CA GLU A 61 -20.17 15.87 -14.04
C GLU A 61 -20.00 14.35 -14.25
N ILE A 62 -19.94 13.57 -13.17
CA ILE A 62 -19.80 12.11 -13.21
C ILE A 62 -21.09 11.37 -12.84
N GLY A 63 -22.23 12.08 -12.85
CA GLY A 63 -23.55 11.50 -12.59
C GLY A 63 -23.87 11.24 -11.12
N ILE A 64 -23.15 11.85 -10.17
CA ILE A 64 -23.43 11.72 -8.73
C ILE A 64 -24.03 13.02 -8.21
N ASP A 65 -25.30 12.99 -7.82
CA ASP A 65 -26.03 14.15 -7.30
C ASP A 65 -25.82 14.34 -5.80
N LEU A 66 -25.18 15.45 -5.42
CA LEU A 66 -25.01 15.86 -4.01
C LEU A 66 -25.98 16.97 -3.58
N SER A 67 -26.93 17.40 -4.43
CA SER A 67 -27.77 18.57 -4.18
C SER A 67 -28.64 18.47 -2.93
N LYS A 68 -29.01 17.25 -2.53
CA LYS A 68 -29.80 16.96 -1.32
C LYS A 68 -28.95 16.66 -0.09
N HIS A 69 -27.64 16.64 -0.22
CA HIS A 69 -26.76 16.44 0.93
C HIS A 69 -26.79 17.66 1.84
N THR A 70 -26.60 17.41 3.13
CA THR A 70 -26.44 18.44 4.15
C THR A 70 -25.15 18.18 4.92
N ALA A 71 -24.54 19.25 5.39
CA ALA A 71 -23.42 19.13 6.29
C ALA A 71 -23.92 18.89 7.71
N LYS A 72 -23.30 17.93 8.38
CA LYS A 72 -23.71 17.43 9.69
C LYS A 72 -22.54 17.38 10.65
N SER A 73 -22.85 17.64 11.92
CA SER A 73 -21.86 17.56 12.99
C SER A 73 -21.50 16.11 13.25
N VAL A 74 -20.22 15.84 13.50
CA VAL A 74 -19.80 14.53 14.00
C VAL A 74 -20.49 14.17 15.32
N THR A 75 -20.87 15.18 16.13
CA THR A 75 -21.61 14.98 17.38
C THR A 75 -23.06 14.52 17.17
N SER A 76 -23.61 14.62 15.96
CA SER A 76 -24.95 14.09 15.65
C SER A 76 -24.92 12.65 15.17
N ILE A 77 -23.73 12.02 15.11
CA ILE A 77 -23.57 10.62 14.72
C ILE A 77 -23.25 9.82 15.97
N ASP A 78 -24.00 8.74 16.18
CA ASP A 78 -23.71 7.79 17.24
C ASP A 78 -22.42 7.02 16.90
N ALA A 79 -21.47 6.99 17.83
CA ALA A 79 -20.24 6.22 17.66
C ALA A 79 -20.51 4.71 17.57
N ALA A 80 -21.60 4.23 18.19
CA ALA A 80 -22.02 2.82 18.10
C ALA A 80 -22.46 2.40 16.69
N ASP A 81 -22.78 3.36 15.82
CA ASP A 81 -23.22 3.15 14.44
C ASP A 81 -22.05 3.11 13.43
N ILE A 82 -20.79 3.13 13.89
CA ILE A 82 -19.62 3.27 13.02
C ILE A 82 -18.65 2.11 13.24
N ASP A 83 -18.31 1.42 12.15
CA ASP A 83 -17.31 0.35 12.16
C ASP A 83 -15.94 0.82 11.66
N LEU A 84 -15.93 1.87 10.81
CA LEU A 84 -14.73 2.44 10.21
C LEU A 84 -14.82 3.96 10.08
N VAL A 85 -13.79 4.68 10.55
CA VAL A 85 -13.64 6.12 10.34
C VAL A 85 -12.54 6.38 9.31
N ILE A 86 -12.82 7.25 8.33
CA ILE A 86 -11.85 7.71 7.33
C ILE A 86 -11.70 9.22 7.48
N THR A 87 -10.55 9.66 7.98
CA THR A 87 -10.23 11.09 8.15
C THR A 87 -9.57 11.64 6.88
N LEU A 88 -10.02 12.81 6.42
CA LEU A 88 -9.61 13.39 5.12
C LEU A 88 -8.71 14.63 5.24
N CYS A 89 -8.49 15.13 6.45
CA CYS A 89 -7.77 16.37 6.73
C CYS A 89 -6.50 16.10 7.52
N HIS A 90 -5.39 16.77 7.16
CA HIS A 90 -4.10 16.60 7.83
C HIS A 90 -4.13 17.02 9.31
N ASP A 91 -4.85 18.11 9.62
CA ASP A 91 -4.87 18.73 10.96
C ASP A 91 -6.13 18.40 11.78
N GLU A 92 -6.99 17.50 11.29
CA GLU A 92 -8.23 17.21 12.00
C GLU A 92 -8.00 16.29 13.20
N VAL A 93 -8.26 16.83 14.39
CA VAL A 93 -8.27 16.05 15.62
C VAL A 93 -9.56 15.24 15.65
N CYS A 94 -9.43 13.92 15.51
CA CYS A 94 -10.55 13.01 15.66
C CYS A 94 -11.16 13.17 17.07
N PRO A 95 -12.49 13.36 17.20
CA PRO A 95 -13.16 13.42 18.48
C PRO A 95 -12.81 12.22 19.36
N THR A 96 -12.69 12.43 20.67
CA THR A 96 -12.37 11.36 21.63
C THR A 96 -13.35 10.19 21.55
N THR A 97 -14.62 10.44 21.21
CA THR A 97 -15.67 9.44 21.05
C THR A 97 -15.46 8.46 19.90
N LEU A 98 -14.59 8.77 18.93
CA LEU A 98 -14.31 7.92 17.76
C LEU A 98 -12.91 7.29 17.82
N ARG A 99 -12.14 7.52 18.89
CA ARG A 99 -10.74 7.08 18.99
C ARG A 99 -10.57 5.56 18.99
N ASP A 100 -11.51 4.84 19.58
CA ASP A 100 -11.42 3.38 19.72
C ASP A 100 -11.94 2.63 18.47
N ILE A 101 -12.50 3.36 17.51
CA ILE A 101 -13.00 2.82 16.24
C ILE A 101 -11.83 2.72 15.26
N PRO A 102 -11.70 1.64 14.47
CA PRO A 102 -10.69 1.55 13.42
C PRO A 102 -10.66 2.78 12.51
N GLN A 103 -9.47 3.30 12.23
CA GLN A 103 -9.29 4.52 11.44
C GLN A 103 -8.36 4.33 10.25
N LEU A 104 -8.73 4.93 9.12
CA LEU A 104 -7.83 5.21 8.00
C LEU A 104 -7.64 6.72 7.88
N HIS A 105 -6.40 7.14 7.64
CA HIS A 105 -6.07 8.54 7.42
C HIS A 105 -5.69 8.75 5.96
N TRP A 106 -6.50 9.52 5.24
CA TRP A 106 -6.27 9.87 3.84
C TRP A 106 -6.06 11.36 3.74
N PRO A 107 -4.81 11.86 3.88
CA PRO A 107 -4.55 13.27 3.69
C PRO A 107 -4.91 13.63 2.25
N VAL A 108 -5.92 14.49 2.10
CA VAL A 108 -6.37 15.04 0.83
C VAL A 108 -6.35 16.55 0.97
N ALA A 109 -5.58 17.20 0.10
CA ALA A 109 -5.46 18.65 0.07
C ALA A 109 -6.86 19.30 -0.01
N ASP A 110 -7.06 20.41 0.70
CA ASP A 110 -8.33 21.11 0.61
C ASP A 110 -8.45 21.76 -0.78
N PRO A 111 -9.46 21.41 -1.61
CA PRO A 111 -9.67 22.09 -2.88
C PRO A 111 -10.03 23.58 -2.70
N GLN A 112 -10.51 23.98 -1.52
CA GLN A 112 -10.73 25.36 -1.16
C GLN A 112 -9.47 25.95 -0.50
N HIS A 113 -8.42 26.24 -1.26
CA HIS A 113 -7.30 27.03 -0.73
C HIS A 113 -7.70 28.51 -0.68
N PRO A 114 -7.94 29.10 0.51
CA PRO A 114 -8.48 30.47 0.61
C PRO A 114 -7.49 31.56 0.18
N GLN A 115 -6.20 31.25 0.15
CA GLN A 115 -5.13 32.24 -0.09
C GLN A 115 -4.79 32.47 -1.58
N GLN A 116 -5.52 31.85 -2.52
CA GLN A 116 -5.25 32.00 -3.95
C GLN A 116 -6.45 32.67 -4.65
N GLN A 117 -6.18 33.76 -5.38
CA GLN A 117 -7.14 34.31 -6.35
C GLN A 117 -7.19 33.38 -7.57
N LEU A 118 -7.99 32.33 -7.44
CA LEU A 118 -8.23 31.37 -8.52
C LEU A 118 -9.45 31.80 -9.33
N SER A 119 -9.35 31.68 -10.65
CA SER A 119 -10.50 31.69 -11.56
C SER A 119 -11.45 30.52 -11.28
N ASP A 120 -12.68 30.58 -11.78
CA ASP A 120 -13.67 29.51 -11.57
C ASP A 120 -13.20 28.17 -12.17
N ASP A 121 -12.51 28.22 -13.33
CA ASP A 121 -11.97 27.02 -13.99
C ASP A 121 -10.83 26.37 -13.19
N GLU A 122 -9.95 27.17 -12.59
CA GLU A 122 -8.89 26.67 -11.72
C GLU A 122 -9.47 26.05 -10.44
N ARG A 123 -10.48 26.69 -9.85
CA ARG A 123 -11.20 26.13 -8.69
C ARG A 123 -11.84 24.79 -9.04
N LEU A 124 -12.59 24.72 -10.14
CA LEU A 124 -13.19 23.47 -10.60
C LEU A 124 -12.13 22.39 -10.83
N SER A 125 -10.97 22.76 -11.39
CA SER A 125 -9.86 21.83 -11.59
C SER A 125 -9.31 21.27 -10.27
N HIS A 126 -9.18 22.09 -9.22
CA HIS A 126 -8.78 21.63 -7.89
C HIS A 126 -9.81 20.65 -7.28
N PHE A 127 -11.10 20.94 -7.45
CA PHE A 127 -12.18 20.06 -7.00
C PHE A 127 -12.20 18.73 -7.78
N ARG A 128 -11.99 18.75 -9.10
CA ARG A 128 -11.86 17.54 -9.94
C ARG A 128 -10.67 16.68 -9.51
N ASN A 129 -9.50 17.30 -9.30
CA ASN A 129 -8.32 16.58 -8.81
C ASN A 129 -8.59 15.90 -7.45
N THR A 130 -9.25 16.61 -6.53
CA THR A 130 -9.65 16.08 -5.23
C THR A 130 -10.64 14.91 -5.37
N ARG A 131 -11.67 15.06 -6.20
CA ARG A 131 -12.65 14.01 -6.54
C ARG A 131 -11.95 12.77 -7.06
N ASP A 132 -11.01 12.92 -8.00
CA ASP A 132 -10.38 11.80 -8.68
C ASP A 132 -9.37 11.06 -7.78
N GLN A 133 -8.68 11.79 -6.88
CA GLN A 133 -7.89 11.19 -5.81
C GLN A 133 -8.76 10.37 -4.84
N LEU A 134 -9.88 10.93 -4.37
CA LEU A 134 -10.83 10.22 -3.51
C LEU A 134 -11.40 8.99 -4.20
N ARG A 135 -11.81 9.12 -5.47
CA ARG A 135 -12.37 8.02 -6.27
C ARG A 135 -11.39 6.86 -6.36
N SER A 136 -10.11 7.15 -6.61
CA SER A 136 -9.06 6.13 -6.70
C SER A 136 -8.90 5.35 -5.39
N ARG A 137 -8.80 6.06 -4.26
CA ARG A 137 -8.69 5.43 -2.93
C ARG A 137 -9.94 4.62 -2.55
N ILE A 138 -11.13 5.17 -2.78
CA ILE A 138 -12.40 4.49 -2.48
C ILE A 138 -12.61 3.27 -3.38
N SER A 139 -12.18 3.32 -4.65
CA SER A 139 -12.27 2.18 -5.57
C SER A 139 -11.44 1.00 -5.06
N VAL A 140 -10.24 1.26 -4.52
CA VAL A 140 -9.42 0.21 -3.88
C VAL A 140 -10.12 -0.30 -2.63
N LEU A 141 -10.58 0.59 -1.74
CA LEU A 141 -11.29 0.19 -0.53
C LEU A 141 -12.52 -0.69 -0.83
N ALA A 142 -13.31 -0.33 -1.84
CA ALA A 142 -14.48 -1.09 -2.28
C ALA A 142 -14.09 -2.47 -2.83
N ALA A 143 -13.00 -2.57 -3.60
CA ALA A 143 -12.48 -3.84 -4.08
C ALA A 143 -11.95 -4.75 -2.95
N LEU A 144 -11.47 -4.16 -1.85
CA LEU A 144 -10.94 -4.89 -0.70
C LEU A 144 -12.00 -5.29 0.34
N HIS A 145 -13.22 -4.74 0.26
CA HIS A 145 -14.27 -4.88 1.27
C HIS A 145 -14.76 -6.34 1.43
N ASP A 146 -15.12 -6.97 0.32
CA ASP A 146 -15.69 -8.32 0.29
C ASP A 146 -14.71 -9.33 -0.32
N ILE A 147 -13.41 -9.22 0.00
CA ILE A 147 -12.45 -10.25 -0.41
C ILE A 147 -12.87 -11.59 0.23
N PRO A 148 -13.17 -12.63 -0.57
CA PRO A 148 -13.50 -13.94 -0.03
C PRO A 148 -12.32 -14.49 0.77
N ALA A 149 -12.61 -15.42 1.70
CA ALA A 149 -11.55 -16.13 2.39
C ALA A 149 -10.62 -16.77 1.36
N GLY A 150 -9.32 -16.46 1.47
CA GLY A 150 -8.29 -17.09 0.67
C GLY A 150 -8.06 -18.54 1.10
N PRO A 151 -7.24 -19.30 0.37
CA PRO A 151 -6.81 -20.62 0.80
C PRO A 151 -6.03 -20.53 2.12
N ASP A 152 -6.10 -21.58 2.94
CA ASP A 152 -5.22 -21.77 4.11
C ASP A 152 -3.81 -22.16 3.64
N ALA A 153 -3.12 -21.21 3.03
CA ALA A 153 -1.81 -21.41 2.43
C ALA A 153 -0.75 -21.70 3.51
N GLN A 154 -0.11 -22.87 3.41
CA GLN A 154 0.92 -23.33 4.35
C GLN A 154 2.35 -23.02 3.90
N GLU A 155 2.55 -22.88 2.58
CA GLU A 155 3.87 -22.75 1.96
C GLU A 155 3.77 -21.89 0.69
N PHE A 156 4.74 -20.98 0.49
CA PHE A 156 4.90 -20.24 -0.75
C PHE A 156 5.86 -20.98 -1.68
N HIS A 157 5.47 -21.22 -2.94
CA HIS A 157 6.32 -21.90 -3.92
C HIS A 157 6.77 -20.93 -5.03
N ALA A 158 8.08 -20.89 -5.31
CA ALA A 158 8.63 -20.11 -6.41
C ALA A 158 9.66 -20.92 -7.21
N SER A 159 9.63 -20.77 -8.53
CA SER A 159 10.56 -21.41 -9.45
C SER A 159 11.25 -20.36 -10.33
N VAL A 160 12.58 -20.39 -10.39
CA VAL A 160 13.38 -19.53 -11.29
C VAL A 160 14.22 -20.35 -12.24
N ARG A 161 14.31 -19.92 -13.49
CA ARG A 161 15.22 -20.53 -14.47
C ARG A 161 16.59 -19.88 -14.38
N VAL A 162 17.63 -20.71 -14.37
CA VAL A 162 19.01 -20.26 -14.24
C VAL A 162 19.86 -20.78 -15.40
N PRO A 163 20.81 -19.97 -15.90
CA PRO A 163 21.70 -20.38 -16.99
C PRO A 163 22.76 -21.37 -16.51
N ASP A 164 23.12 -21.34 -15.23
CA ASP A 164 24.10 -22.21 -14.59
C ASP A 164 23.53 -22.77 -13.28
N LEU A 165 23.06 -24.02 -13.33
CA LEU A 165 22.40 -24.67 -12.19
C LEU A 165 23.36 -24.90 -11.01
N PRO A 166 24.61 -25.40 -11.19
CA PRO A 166 25.58 -25.48 -10.09
C PRO A 166 25.92 -24.14 -9.43
N ALA A 167 26.20 -23.08 -10.21
CA ALA A 167 26.52 -21.78 -9.65
C ALA A 167 25.34 -21.20 -8.86
N ALA A 168 24.13 -21.34 -9.41
CA ALA A 168 22.91 -20.89 -8.74
C ALA A 168 22.64 -21.71 -7.47
N ALA A 169 22.81 -23.04 -7.50
CA ALA A 169 22.64 -23.87 -6.31
C ALA A 169 23.55 -23.41 -5.16
N ARG A 170 24.81 -23.08 -5.47
CA ARG A 170 25.75 -22.52 -4.49
C ARG A 170 25.31 -21.16 -3.96
N PHE A 171 24.91 -20.25 -4.85
CA PHE A 171 24.42 -18.92 -4.47
C PHE A 171 23.20 -19.00 -3.56
N TYR A 172 22.17 -19.74 -3.94
CA TYR A 172 20.94 -19.84 -3.17
C TYR A 172 21.09 -20.65 -1.89
N SER A 173 22.03 -21.60 -1.83
CA SER A 173 22.37 -22.27 -0.55
C SER A 173 22.96 -21.29 0.46
N TRP A 174 23.85 -20.40 0.01
CA TRP A 174 24.41 -19.34 0.84
C TRP A 174 23.33 -18.33 1.24
N LEU A 175 22.55 -17.85 0.27
CA LEU A 175 21.54 -16.81 0.47
C LEU A 175 20.45 -17.27 1.46
N LEU A 176 19.98 -18.51 1.32
CA LEU A 176 18.93 -19.08 2.16
C LEU A 176 19.48 -19.69 3.46
N GLY A 177 20.80 -19.87 3.57
CA GLY A 177 21.46 -20.49 4.71
C GLY A 177 21.11 -21.97 4.90
N ILE A 178 20.70 -22.67 3.84
CA ILE A 178 20.28 -24.07 3.87
C ILE A 178 20.84 -24.84 2.67
N ALA A 179 21.10 -26.13 2.85
CA ALA A 179 21.41 -27.02 1.73
C ALA A 179 20.14 -27.32 0.90
N PRO A 180 20.28 -27.66 -0.39
CA PRO A 180 19.16 -28.14 -1.18
C PRO A 180 18.54 -29.39 -0.55
N LYS A 181 17.21 -29.49 -0.56
CA LYS A 181 16.47 -30.70 -0.21
C LYS A 181 16.73 -31.81 -1.22
N GLU A 182 16.74 -31.45 -2.50
CA GLU A 182 16.83 -32.38 -3.63
C GLU A 182 17.44 -31.67 -4.84
N TRP A 183 18.15 -32.41 -5.69
CA TRP A 183 18.62 -31.91 -6.98
C TRP A 183 18.76 -33.02 -8.02
N THR A 184 18.64 -32.63 -9.29
CA THR A 184 18.88 -33.45 -10.48
C THR A 184 19.69 -32.64 -11.49
N HIS A 185 19.96 -33.21 -12.67
CA HIS A 185 20.53 -32.45 -13.79
C HIS A 185 19.59 -31.37 -14.35
N ARG A 186 18.31 -31.32 -13.93
CA ARG A 186 17.30 -30.37 -14.42
C ARG A 186 16.86 -29.34 -13.38
N TYR A 187 16.98 -29.64 -12.09
CA TYR A 187 16.51 -28.75 -11.04
C TYR A 187 17.25 -28.92 -9.72
N VAL A 188 17.12 -27.91 -8.85
CA VAL A 188 17.55 -27.93 -7.44
C VAL A 188 16.43 -27.33 -6.61
N THR A 189 16.02 -28.00 -5.53
CA THR A 189 14.90 -27.57 -4.69
C THR A 189 15.37 -27.30 -3.26
N PHE A 190 14.90 -26.19 -2.69
CA PHE A 190 15.12 -25.77 -1.31
C PHE A 190 13.78 -25.72 -0.57
N VAL A 191 13.75 -26.17 0.68
CA VAL A 191 12.59 -25.99 1.57
C VAL A 191 13.06 -25.28 2.83
N SER A 192 12.71 -24.00 2.95
CA SER A 192 13.02 -23.21 4.12
C SER A 192 11.82 -23.17 5.06
N LYS A 193 11.87 -23.96 6.13
CA LYS A 193 10.85 -23.90 7.20
C LYS A 193 10.83 -22.53 7.87
N LYS A 194 11.98 -21.87 7.98
CA LYS A 194 12.12 -20.52 8.56
C LYS A 194 11.39 -19.47 7.72
N LEU A 195 11.47 -19.57 6.40
CA LEU A 195 10.83 -18.63 5.47
C LEU A 195 9.43 -19.07 5.02
N ARG A 196 9.03 -20.32 5.34
CA ARG A 196 7.83 -20.99 4.81
C ARG A 196 7.79 -20.99 3.28
N THR A 197 8.94 -21.28 2.67
CA THR A 197 9.14 -21.18 1.22
C THR A 197 9.72 -22.46 0.65
N ASN A 198 9.15 -22.92 -0.45
CA ASN A 198 9.69 -23.93 -1.34
C ASN A 198 10.21 -23.23 -2.61
N PHE A 199 11.52 -23.31 -2.82
CA PHE A 199 12.20 -22.57 -3.86
C PHE A 199 12.91 -23.52 -4.81
N VAL A 200 12.64 -23.39 -6.11
CA VAL A 200 13.15 -24.31 -7.14
C VAL A 200 13.96 -23.56 -8.17
N LEU A 201 15.15 -24.05 -8.45
CA LEU A 201 15.98 -23.64 -9.58
C LEU A 201 15.74 -24.62 -10.72
N LEU A 202 15.53 -24.11 -11.92
CA LEU A 202 15.31 -24.90 -13.14
C LEU A 202 16.42 -24.58 -14.15
N VAL A 203 16.91 -25.58 -14.88
CA VAL A 203 17.81 -25.31 -16.02
C VAL A 203 17.11 -24.45 -17.07
N SER A 204 17.85 -23.53 -17.68
CA SER A 204 17.42 -22.89 -18.92
C SER A 204 17.38 -23.94 -20.04
N ASP A 205 16.19 -24.21 -20.58
CA ASP A 205 15.96 -25.20 -21.63
C ASP A 205 16.23 -24.66 -23.05
N GLY A 206 17.16 -23.70 -23.17
CA GLY A 206 17.46 -22.98 -24.42
C GLY A 206 16.39 -21.97 -24.84
N LYS A 207 15.34 -21.78 -24.01
CA LYS A 207 14.35 -20.73 -24.20
C LYS A 207 14.88 -19.41 -23.68
N GLN A 208 14.46 -18.31 -24.30
CA GLN A 208 14.74 -16.97 -23.80
C GLN A 208 14.27 -16.85 -22.35
N LEU A 209 15.18 -16.47 -21.45
CA LEU A 209 14.83 -16.17 -20.08
C LEU A 209 14.00 -14.88 -20.09
N HIS A 210 12.77 -14.93 -19.58
CA HIS A 210 11.93 -13.74 -19.45
C HIS A 210 12.40 -12.96 -18.21
N HIS A 211 13.50 -12.24 -18.36
CA HIS A 211 14.04 -11.31 -17.35
C HIS A 211 12.97 -10.29 -16.90
N ASP A 212 11.93 -10.07 -17.72
CA ASP A 212 10.90 -9.06 -17.52
C ASP A 212 9.75 -9.48 -16.58
N THR A 213 9.64 -10.76 -16.19
CA THR A 213 8.51 -11.23 -15.36
C THR A 213 8.79 -11.24 -13.86
N LEU A 214 10.06 -11.19 -13.45
CA LEU A 214 10.48 -11.15 -12.05
C LEU A 214 11.47 -10.01 -11.85
N TYR A 215 10.99 -8.89 -11.33
CA TYR A 215 11.81 -7.68 -11.17
C TYR A 215 12.94 -7.85 -10.13
N HIS A 216 12.64 -8.42 -8.95
CA HIS A 216 13.63 -8.86 -7.96
C HIS A 216 13.04 -9.87 -6.96
N LEU A 217 13.91 -10.56 -6.20
CA LEU A 217 13.56 -11.38 -5.03
C LEU A 217 14.11 -10.75 -3.75
N GLY A 218 13.25 -10.53 -2.76
CA GLY A 218 13.61 -9.93 -1.47
C GLY A 218 13.73 -10.94 -0.33
N ILE A 219 14.73 -10.77 0.54
CA ILE A 219 14.85 -11.51 1.81
C ILE A 219 14.99 -10.53 2.97
N GLY A 220 14.01 -10.57 3.88
CA GLY A 220 14.03 -9.79 5.12
C GLY A 220 14.96 -10.39 6.17
N VAL A 221 15.80 -9.56 6.79
CA VAL A 221 16.62 -9.89 7.96
C VAL A 221 16.25 -9.04 9.18
N SER A 222 16.69 -9.45 10.36
CA SER A 222 16.19 -8.91 11.64
C SER A 222 16.71 -7.52 11.99
N SER A 223 17.81 -7.07 11.39
CA SER A 223 18.44 -5.79 11.75
C SER A 223 19.35 -5.25 10.64
N ARG A 224 19.70 -3.97 10.74
CA ARG A 224 20.74 -3.33 9.92
C ARG A 224 22.07 -4.08 9.99
N ASP A 225 22.48 -4.51 11.17
CA ASP A 225 23.73 -5.23 11.37
C ASP A 225 23.74 -6.56 10.61
N GLU A 226 22.59 -7.23 10.48
CA GLU A 226 22.48 -8.42 9.64
C GLU A 226 22.58 -8.12 8.14
N VAL A 227 22.12 -6.95 7.68
CA VAL A 227 22.34 -6.49 6.29
C VAL A 227 23.83 -6.23 6.05
N ILE A 228 24.52 -5.57 6.99
CA ILE A 228 25.98 -5.33 6.91
C ILE A 228 26.75 -6.65 6.96
N ALA A 229 26.35 -7.56 7.85
CA ALA A 229 26.97 -8.88 7.94
C ALA A 229 26.73 -9.69 6.67
N ALA A 230 25.54 -9.61 6.05
CA ALA A 230 25.26 -10.21 4.76
C ALA A 230 26.14 -9.64 3.64
N TYR A 231 26.38 -8.32 3.62
CA TYR A 231 27.32 -7.68 2.69
C TYR A 231 28.74 -8.25 2.83
N GLN A 232 29.27 -8.34 4.05
CA GLN A 232 30.61 -8.88 4.29
C GLN A 232 30.70 -10.36 3.92
N ARG A 233 29.68 -11.16 4.24
CA ARG A 233 29.59 -12.56 3.82
C ARG A 233 29.52 -12.69 2.29
N ALA A 234 28.83 -11.78 1.61
CA ALA A 234 28.74 -11.77 0.15
C ALA A 234 30.09 -11.50 -0.50
N LEU A 235 30.84 -10.51 0.00
CA LEU A 235 32.21 -10.24 -0.43
C LEU A 235 33.14 -11.43 -0.21
N ALA A 236 33.11 -12.03 0.99
CA ALA A 236 33.93 -13.19 1.32
C ALA A 236 33.63 -14.41 0.42
N ALA A 237 32.38 -14.56 -0.01
CA ALA A 237 31.95 -15.61 -0.92
C ALA A 237 32.19 -15.28 -2.41
N GLY A 238 32.63 -14.06 -2.74
CA GLY A 238 32.91 -13.60 -4.10
C GLY A 238 31.66 -13.23 -4.92
N TRP A 239 30.54 -12.89 -4.28
CA TRP A 239 29.30 -12.57 -4.98
C TRP A 239 29.28 -11.13 -5.53
N PRO A 240 28.72 -10.91 -6.74
CA PRO A 240 28.64 -9.58 -7.34
C PRO A 240 27.63 -8.70 -6.60
N ILE A 241 28.12 -7.59 -6.08
CA ILE A 241 27.30 -6.57 -5.43
C ILE A 241 26.91 -5.52 -6.46
N HIS A 242 25.62 -5.27 -6.59
CA HIS A 242 25.07 -4.29 -7.52
C HIS A 242 24.37 -3.20 -6.72
N LYS A 243 24.44 -1.94 -7.18
CA LYS A 243 23.63 -0.87 -6.60
C LYS A 243 22.77 -0.29 -7.72
N PRO A 244 21.47 -0.61 -7.77
CA PRO A 244 20.61 -0.06 -8.80
C PRO A 244 20.52 1.46 -8.64
N ALA A 245 20.29 2.17 -9.74
CA ALA A 245 19.95 3.59 -9.68
C ALA A 245 18.68 3.73 -8.84
N ARG A 246 18.77 4.48 -7.72
CA ARG A 246 17.73 4.62 -6.68
C ARG A 246 16.33 4.36 -7.22
N THR A 247 15.81 3.16 -7.01
CA THR A 247 14.38 2.89 -7.17
C THR A 247 13.71 3.69 -6.07
N THR A 248 12.93 4.68 -6.45
CA THR A 248 12.17 5.56 -5.57
C THR A 248 11.28 4.74 -4.63
N TRP A 249 11.80 4.35 -3.47
CA TRP A 249 11.00 3.73 -2.42
C TRP A 249 10.27 4.84 -1.65
N ARG A 250 9.08 5.21 -2.13
CA ARG A 250 8.08 5.97 -1.37
C ARG A 250 7.07 5.01 -0.73
N GLY A 251 7.51 4.18 0.22
CA GLY A 251 6.57 3.25 0.87
C GLY A 251 7.03 2.56 2.15
N THR A 252 8.33 2.30 2.33
CA THR A 252 8.89 1.76 3.57
C THR A 252 10.39 2.09 3.62
N PRO A 253 10.89 2.81 4.63
CA PRO A 253 12.32 3.03 4.79
C PRO A 253 13.02 1.72 5.15
N LEU A 254 14.06 1.37 4.39
CA LEU A 254 14.82 0.14 4.56
C LEU A 254 16.33 0.43 4.59
N HIS A 255 17.06 -0.43 5.30
CA HIS A 255 18.45 -0.72 4.98
C HIS A 255 18.45 -1.80 3.91
N GLU A 256 19.17 -1.58 2.81
CA GLU A 256 19.14 -2.47 1.66
C GLU A 256 20.55 -2.83 1.16
N LEU A 257 20.65 -4.04 0.63
CA LEU A 257 21.77 -4.57 -0.13
C LEU A 257 21.20 -5.20 -1.40
N TRP A 258 21.74 -4.79 -2.54
CA TRP A 258 21.37 -5.34 -3.84
C TRP A 258 22.49 -6.22 -4.38
N LEU A 259 22.12 -7.39 -4.88
CA LEU A 259 23.02 -8.40 -5.47
C LEU A 259 22.49 -8.81 -6.84
N LYS A 260 23.33 -9.54 -7.59
CA LYS A 260 22.88 -10.30 -8.74
C LYS A 260 23.08 -11.79 -8.51
N ASP A 261 22.11 -12.59 -8.90
CA ASP A 261 22.30 -14.04 -9.01
C ASP A 261 23.17 -14.38 -10.25
N PRO A 262 23.58 -15.65 -10.42
CA PRO A 262 24.33 -16.08 -11.61
C PRO A 262 23.59 -15.94 -12.95
N GLY A 263 22.29 -15.65 -12.92
CA GLY A 263 21.46 -15.37 -14.09
C GLY A 263 21.19 -13.88 -14.32
N ASP A 264 21.92 -13.00 -13.64
CA ASP A 264 21.78 -11.54 -13.68
C ASP A 264 20.47 -10.98 -13.07
N ASN A 265 19.68 -11.81 -12.37
CA ASN A 265 18.48 -11.37 -11.67
C ASN A 265 18.85 -10.53 -10.44
N LEU A 266 18.10 -9.45 -10.19
CA LEU A 266 18.29 -8.62 -9.00
C LEU A 266 17.78 -9.33 -7.75
N ILE A 267 18.60 -9.32 -6.70
CA ILE A 267 18.29 -9.86 -5.38
C ILE A 267 18.44 -8.75 -4.35
N GLU A 268 17.41 -8.54 -3.52
CA GLU A 268 17.39 -7.55 -2.45
C GLU A 268 17.51 -8.26 -1.09
N ILE A 269 18.43 -7.82 -0.25
CA ILE A 269 18.50 -8.17 1.18
C ILE A 269 18.22 -6.90 1.96
N TYR A 270 17.20 -6.92 2.83
CA TYR A 270 16.78 -5.70 3.49
C TYR A 270 16.41 -5.90 4.98
N ALA A 271 16.51 -4.81 5.74
CA ALA A 271 15.97 -4.68 7.09
C ALA A 271 15.14 -3.41 7.19
N ARG A 272 14.02 -3.47 7.92
CA ARG A 272 13.21 -2.28 8.21
C ARG A 272 13.94 -1.38 9.20
N LEU A 273 13.77 -0.06 9.05
CA LEU A 273 14.20 0.87 10.08
C LEU A 273 13.42 0.63 11.37
N THR A 274 14.10 0.83 12.50
CA THR A 274 13.49 0.80 13.83
C THR A 274 12.61 2.04 14.06
N ALA A 275 11.74 2.00 15.07
CA ALA A 275 10.92 3.15 15.44
C ALA A 275 11.76 4.40 15.82
N ALA A 276 12.92 4.18 16.45
CA ALA A 276 13.87 5.25 16.77
C ALA A 276 14.50 5.85 15.50
N GLU A 277 14.96 5.01 14.58
CA GLU A 277 15.52 5.48 13.30
C GLU A 277 14.48 6.20 12.43
N LEU A 278 13.22 5.75 12.46
CA LEU A 278 12.11 6.42 11.77
C LEU A 278 11.86 7.83 12.33
N ALA A 279 11.96 8.01 13.65
CA ALA A 279 11.75 9.31 14.30
C ALA A 279 12.86 10.34 14.00
N GLU A 280 14.03 9.88 13.54
CA GLU A 280 15.15 10.73 13.14
C GLU A 280 15.16 11.07 11.64
N ILE A 281 14.22 10.52 10.85
CA ILE A 281 14.11 10.83 9.43
C ILE A 281 13.61 12.29 9.27
N PRO A 282 14.34 13.15 8.54
CA PRO A 282 13.88 14.51 8.25
C PRO A 282 12.51 14.51 7.54
N ALA A 283 11.63 15.46 7.87
CA ALA A 283 10.26 15.52 7.32
C ALA A 283 10.19 15.55 5.77
N ASP A 284 11.24 16.03 5.09
CA ASP A 284 11.39 16.02 3.64
C ASP A 284 11.76 14.64 3.06
N LYS A 285 12.03 13.66 3.91
CA LYS A 285 12.41 12.27 3.60
C LYS A 285 11.49 11.23 4.23
N GLU A 286 10.44 11.66 4.94
CA GLU A 286 9.45 10.73 5.50
C GLU A 286 8.79 9.92 4.37
N PRO A 287 8.62 8.60 4.56
CA PRO A 287 7.88 7.77 3.61
C PRO A 287 6.43 8.25 3.57
N VAL A 288 5.99 8.76 2.42
CA VAL A 288 4.56 8.99 2.18
C VAL A 288 3.91 7.64 2.01
N PHE A 289 3.16 7.18 3.01
CA PHE A 289 2.29 6.03 2.89
C PHE A 289 1.12 6.41 1.96
N LEU A 290 1.00 5.74 0.80
CA LEU A 290 -0.14 5.89 -0.10
C LEU A 290 -1.34 5.10 0.41
#